data_AF-A0A2V3JBB5-F1
#
_entry.id   AF-A0A2V3JBB5-F1
#
_cell.length_a   1.000
_cell.length_b   1.000
_cell.length_c   1.000
_cell.angle_alpha   90.00
_cell.angle_beta   90.00
_cell.angle_gamma   90.00
#
_symmetry.space_group_name_H-M   'P 1'
#
loop_
_entity.id
_entity.type
_entity.pdbx_description
1 polymer ?
#
loop_
_entity_poly.entity_id
_entity_poly.type
_entity_poly.pdbx_seq_one_letter_code
_entity_poly.pdbx_strand_id
1 'polypeptide(L)'
;MYSKVTEMIEDYNAGVVPIRVLHVDDEPAHLEITRIFLKREANNDLDITSVPSVDEALVKLNNEFFDVVIADYKMPGMNGIEFLEMIRSDDKFGNIPFILFTGAGGPGIAKEALKQGADRYITKRGDPAVQCHKLAVAIYELVLERRKEIAMIKNHRT
;
A
#
# COMPACT_ATOMS: atom_id res chain seq x y z
N MET A 1 16.80 -19.54 -4.15
CA MET A 1 15.80 -19.61 -3.06
C MET A 1 14.67 -18.71 -3.49
N TYR A 2 13.48 -19.25 -3.76
CA TYR A 2 12.34 -18.43 -4.18
C TYR A 2 11.94 -17.49 -3.04
N SER A 3 11.47 -16.30 -3.38
CA SER A 3 11.03 -15.36 -2.37
C SER A 3 9.67 -15.80 -1.83
N LYS A 4 9.38 -15.55 -0.54
CA LYS A 4 8.07 -15.87 0.06
C LYS A 4 6.90 -15.24 -0.72
N VAL A 5 7.15 -14.10 -1.37
CA VAL A 5 6.18 -13.44 -2.27
C VAL A 5 5.84 -14.33 -3.46
N THR A 6 6.84 -14.97 -4.06
CA THR A 6 6.66 -15.85 -5.23
C THR A 6 5.80 -17.07 -4.88
N GLU A 7 5.99 -17.67 -3.72
CA GLU A 7 5.14 -18.77 -3.22
C GLU A 7 3.69 -18.30 -3.00
N MET A 8 3.50 -17.11 -2.42
CA MET A 8 2.16 -16.53 -2.22
C MET A 8 1.44 -16.20 -3.55
N ILE A 9 2.19 -15.86 -4.60
CA ILE A 9 1.67 -15.62 -5.95
C ILE A 9 1.23 -16.94 -6.60
N GLU A 10 2.05 -17.98 -6.52
CA GLU A 10 1.77 -19.29 -7.13
C GLU A 10 0.53 -19.95 -6.50
N ASP A 11 0.40 -19.88 -5.18
CA ASP A 11 -0.78 -20.41 -4.45
C ASP A 11 -2.10 -19.70 -4.84
N TYR A 12 -2.02 -18.49 -5.39
CA TYR A 12 -3.19 -17.65 -5.68
C TYR A 12 -3.62 -17.68 -7.15
N ASN A 13 -2.86 -18.30 -8.07
CA ASN A 13 -3.00 -18.15 -9.53
C ASN A 13 -4.25 -18.76 -10.22
N ALA A 14 -5.36 -18.94 -9.52
CA ALA A 14 -6.66 -19.24 -10.12
C ALA A 14 -7.47 -17.95 -10.39
N GLY A 15 -7.21 -17.28 -11.52
CA GLY A 15 -8.11 -16.25 -12.08
C GLY A 15 -8.10 -14.86 -11.41
N VAL A 16 -6.94 -14.41 -10.93
CA VAL A 16 -6.81 -13.24 -10.05
C VAL A 16 -6.86 -11.91 -10.79
N VAL A 17 -7.71 -11.00 -10.32
CA VAL A 17 -7.69 -9.58 -10.68
C VAL A 17 -6.44 -8.94 -10.07
N PRO A 18 -5.63 -8.19 -10.85
CA PRO A 18 -4.43 -7.52 -10.34
C PRO A 18 -4.71 -6.71 -9.08
N ILE A 19 -3.75 -6.67 -8.15
CA ILE A 19 -3.86 -5.84 -6.95
C ILE A 19 -3.60 -4.40 -7.36
N ARG A 20 -4.60 -3.54 -7.20
CA ARG A 20 -4.51 -2.11 -7.55
C ARG A 20 -3.91 -1.33 -6.39
N VAL A 21 -2.71 -0.80 -6.60
CA VAL A 21 -1.92 -0.08 -5.59
C VAL A 21 -1.95 1.40 -5.90
N LEU A 22 -2.33 2.24 -4.93
CA LEU A 22 -2.09 3.68 -5.00
C LEU A 22 -0.81 4.02 -4.24
N HIS A 23 0.20 4.53 -4.93
CA HIS A 23 1.49 4.94 -4.35
C HIS A 23 1.62 6.47 -4.38
N VAL A 24 1.78 7.07 -3.21
CA VAL A 24 1.85 8.53 -3.00
C VAL A 24 3.22 8.90 -2.44
N ASP A 25 3.98 9.70 -3.18
CA ASP A 25 5.31 10.17 -2.79
C ASP A 25 5.63 11.42 -3.62
N ASP A 26 6.04 12.52 -2.98
CA ASP A 26 6.33 13.78 -3.67
C ASP A 26 7.66 13.76 -4.43
N GLU A 27 8.51 12.77 -4.19
CA GLU A 27 9.79 12.60 -4.88
C GLU A 27 9.63 11.70 -6.12
N PRO A 28 9.75 12.23 -7.35
CA PRO A 28 9.53 11.44 -8.58
C PRO A 28 10.46 10.22 -8.70
N ALA A 29 11.69 10.34 -8.19
CA ALA A 29 12.65 9.25 -8.17
C ALA A 29 12.18 8.08 -7.28
N HIS A 30 11.56 8.36 -6.14
CA HIS A 30 11.03 7.32 -5.26
C HIS A 30 9.81 6.64 -5.87
N LEU A 31 8.92 7.39 -6.53
CA LEU A 31 7.80 6.83 -7.30
C LEU A 31 8.30 5.83 -8.35
N GLU A 32 9.30 6.23 -9.14
CA GLU A 32 9.85 5.40 -10.22
C GLU A 32 10.57 4.16 -9.70
N ILE A 33 11.49 4.32 -8.74
CA ILE A 33 12.25 3.21 -8.15
C ILE A 33 11.30 2.19 -7.50
N THR A 34 10.37 2.66 -6.66
CA THR A 34 9.42 1.78 -5.98
C THR A 34 8.56 1.01 -6.99
N ARG A 35 8.08 1.68 -8.05
CA ARG A 35 7.31 1.03 -9.12
C ARG A 35 8.12 -0.06 -9.81
N ILE A 36 9.37 0.21 -10.18
CA ILE A 36 10.24 -0.76 -10.88
C ILE A 36 10.47 -2.00 -10.03
N PHE A 37 10.87 -1.82 -8.76
CA PHE A 37 11.18 -2.95 -7.89
C PHE A 37 9.93 -3.74 -7.49
N LEU A 38 8.81 -3.08 -7.17
CA LEU A 38 7.55 -3.78 -6.87
C LEU A 38 7.05 -4.60 -8.06
N LYS A 39 7.09 -4.07 -9.28
CA LYS A 39 6.69 -4.83 -10.47
C LYS A 39 7.55 -6.07 -10.69
N ARG A 40 8.85 -5.97 -10.41
CA ARG A 40 9.80 -7.08 -10.51
C ARG A 40 9.52 -8.17 -9.47
N GLU A 41 9.28 -7.78 -8.22
CA GLU A 41 8.99 -8.72 -7.12
C GLU A 41 7.66 -9.47 -7.34
N ALA A 42 6.67 -8.76 -7.89
CA ALA A 42 5.30 -9.26 -8.01
C ALA A 42 4.97 -9.94 -9.36
N ASN A 43 5.97 -10.20 -10.21
CA ASN A 43 5.76 -10.77 -11.56
C ASN A 43 4.66 -10.05 -12.39
N ASN A 44 4.49 -8.73 -12.21
CA ASN A 44 3.43 -7.88 -12.79
C ASN A 44 1.99 -8.05 -12.25
N ASP A 45 1.78 -8.72 -11.12
CA ASP A 45 0.44 -8.85 -10.50
C ASP A 45 -0.04 -7.57 -9.79
N LEU A 46 0.85 -6.59 -9.62
CA LEU A 46 0.52 -5.28 -9.06
C LEU A 46 0.27 -4.26 -10.18
N ASP A 47 -0.93 -3.68 -10.18
CA ASP A 47 -1.25 -2.50 -10.97
C ASP A 47 -1.03 -1.24 -10.13
N ILE A 48 0.15 -0.63 -10.30
CA ILE A 48 0.59 0.50 -9.48
C ILE A 48 0.21 1.82 -10.16
N THR A 49 -0.59 2.63 -9.49
CA THR A 49 -0.85 4.03 -9.84
C THR A 49 -0.03 4.92 -8.90
N SER A 50 0.86 5.74 -9.46
CA SER A 50 1.75 6.62 -8.72
C SER A 50 1.32 8.07 -8.88
N VAL A 51 1.25 8.81 -7.77
CA VAL A 51 0.88 10.23 -7.74
C VAL A 51 1.82 11.03 -6.82
N PRO A 52 2.13 12.29 -7.14
CA PRO A 52 3.12 13.10 -6.41
C PRO A 52 2.55 13.84 -5.20
N SER A 53 1.25 13.72 -4.91
CA SER A 53 0.62 14.49 -3.83
C SER A 53 -0.62 13.80 -3.27
N VAL A 54 -0.99 14.19 -2.05
CA VAL A 54 -2.22 13.74 -1.39
C VAL A 54 -3.46 14.22 -2.15
N ASP A 55 -3.45 15.44 -2.69
CA ASP A 55 -4.59 15.98 -3.44
C ASP A 55 -4.88 15.11 -4.69
N GLU A 56 -3.85 14.73 -5.44
CA GLU A 56 -4.00 13.81 -6.56
C GLU A 56 -4.43 12.41 -6.12
N ALA A 57 -3.93 11.93 -4.98
CA ALA A 57 -4.35 10.67 -4.39
C ALA A 57 -5.85 10.66 -4.05
N LEU A 58 -6.37 11.75 -3.47
CA LEU A 58 -7.80 11.90 -3.16
C LEU A 58 -8.65 11.96 -4.44
N VAL A 59 -8.18 12.65 -5.49
CA VAL A 59 -8.85 12.62 -6.79
C VAL A 59 -8.92 11.18 -7.32
N LYS A 60 -7.83 10.41 -7.21
CA LYS A 60 -7.81 9.01 -7.62
C LYS A 60 -8.74 8.12 -6.81
N LEU A 61 -8.71 8.20 -5.47
CA LEU A 61 -9.59 7.43 -4.58
C LEU A 61 -11.08 7.72 -4.82
N ASN A 62 -11.42 8.95 -5.23
CA ASN A 62 -12.79 9.30 -5.55
C ASN A 62 -13.29 8.73 -6.89
N ASN A 63 -12.40 8.54 -7.86
CA ASN A 63 -12.77 8.12 -9.21
C ASN A 63 -12.51 6.63 -9.49
N GLU A 64 -11.63 6.00 -8.71
CA GLU A 64 -11.13 4.66 -8.96
C GLU A 64 -11.13 3.81 -7.69
N PHE A 65 -10.99 2.49 -7.84
CA PHE A 65 -10.84 1.55 -6.74
C PHE A 65 -9.37 1.15 -6.58
N PHE A 66 -8.93 1.08 -5.32
CA PHE A 66 -7.62 0.57 -4.95
C PHE A 66 -7.76 -0.48 -3.84
N ASP A 67 -6.91 -1.51 -3.91
CA ASP A 67 -6.82 -2.56 -2.90
C ASP A 67 -5.94 -2.14 -1.70
N VAL A 68 -5.00 -1.20 -1.90
CA VAL A 68 -4.07 -0.71 -0.88
C VAL A 68 -3.53 0.68 -1.23
N VAL A 69 -3.29 1.50 -0.21
CA VAL A 69 -2.57 2.77 -0.31
C VAL A 69 -1.19 2.65 0.32
N ILE A 70 -0.18 3.17 -0.36
CA ILE A 70 1.18 3.31 0.12
C ILE A 70 1.50 4.79 0.06
N ALA A 71 1.89 5.40 1.17
CA ALA A 71 2.18 6.83 1.21
C ALA A 71 3.52 7.12 1.88
N ASP A 72 4.26 8.11 1.36
CA ASP A 72 5.32 8.75 2.14
C ASP A 72 4.75 9.54 3.31
N TYR A 73 5.59 9.81 4.31
CA TYR A 73 5.24 10.64 5.44
C TYR A 73 5.48 12.12 5.15
N LYS A 74 6.64 12.47 4.59
CA LYS A 74 7.02 13.86 4.34
C LYS A 74 6.62 14.26 2.94
N MET A 75 5.45 14.85 2.81
CA MET A 75 4.99 15.47 1.57
C MET A 75 4.64 16.95 1.82
N PRO A 76 4.88 17.85 0.86
CA PRO A 76 4.47 19.25 0.96
C PRO A 76 2.95 19.38 1.12
N GLY A 77 2.54 20.35 1.95
CA GLY A 77 1.12 20.65 2.20
C GLY A 77 0.49 19.74 3.23
N MET A 78 0.46 18.42 2.97
CA MET A 78 -0.15 17.43 3.85
C MET A 78 0.76 16.21 4.05
N ASN A 79 1.00 15.84 5.29
CA ASN A 79 1.85 14.70 5.62
C ASN A 79 1.07 13.38 5.56
N GLY A 80 1.80 12.25 5.53
CA GLY A 80 1.20 10.93 5.37
C GLY A 80 0.30 10.47 6.52
N ILE A 81 0.46 11.02 7.74
CA ILE A 81 -0.44 10.73 8.87
C ILE A 81 -1.74 11.52 8.73
N GLU A 82 -1.67 12.79 8.34
CA GLU A 82 -2.87 13.59 8.05
C GLU A 82 -3.69 12.95 6.90
N PHE A 83 -3.01 12.45 5.86
CA PHE A 83 -3.65 11.72 4.78
C PHE A 83 -4.32 10.41 5.27
N LEU A 84 -3.65 9.66 6.14
CA LEU A 84 -4.22 8.47 6.78
C LEU A 84 -5.49 8.80 7.57
N GLU A 85 -5.47 9.86 8.39
CA GLU A 85 -6.64 10.30 9.16
C GLU A 85 -7.82 10.66 8.25
N MET A 86 -7.56 11.32 7.12
CA MET A 86 -8.57 11.60 6.11
C MET A 86 -9.15 10.34 5.50
N ILE A 87 -8.31 9.37 5.13
CA ILE A 87 -8.77 8.07 4.62
C ILE A 87 -9.67 7.42 5.66
N ARG A 88 -9.20 7.27 6.90
CA ARG A 88 -9.95 6.57 7.97
C ARG A 88 -11.28 7.23 8.32
N SER A 89 -11.43 8.52 8.05
CA SER A 89 -12.67 9.27 8.26
C SER A 89 -13.67 9.17 7.09
N ASP A 90 -13.30 8.54 5.97
CA ASP A 90 -14.13 8.42 4.78
C ASP A 90 -14.86 7.07 4.70
N ASP A 91 -16.17 7.08 4.50
CA ASP A 91 -16.99 5.85 4.46
C ASP A 91 -16.69 4.95 3.24
N LYS A 92 -16.22 5.53 2.12
CA LYS A 92 -15.99 4.81 0.86
C LYS A 92 -14.67 4.04 0.89
N PHE A 93 -13.63 4.67 1.42
CA PHE A 93 -12.27 4.10 1.39
C PHE A 93 -11.58 4.01 2.76
N GLY A 94 -12.26 4.32 3.86
CA GLY A 94 -11.64 4.29 5.19
C GLY A 94 -11.21 2.92 5.68
N ASN A 95 -11.70 1.85 5.07
CA ASN A 95 -11.23 0.50 5.33
C ASN A 95 -10.11 0.05 4.38
N ILE A 96 -9.65 0.87 3.41
CA ILE A 96 -8.56 0.47 2.52
C ILE A 96 -7.27 0.31 3.34
N PRO A 97 -6.53 -0.81 3.17
CA PRO A 97 -5.24 -1.00 3.80
C PRO A 97 -4.28 0.15 3.48
N PHE A 98 -3.59 0.63 4.50
CA PHE A 98 -2.70 1.78 4.41
C PHE A 98 -1.33 1.43 4.96
N ILE A 99 -0.31 1.58 4.12
CA ILE A 99 1.09 1.37 4.48
C ILE A 99 1.78 2.74 4.47
N LEU A 100 2.24 3.20 5.64
CA LEU A 100 3.14 4.35 5.70
C LEU A 100 4.55 3.86 5.36
N PHE A 101 5.04 4.24 4.17
CA PHE A 101 6.34 3.84 3.65
C PHE A 101 7.24 5.07 3.55
N THR A 102 8.21 5.23 4.46
CA THR A 102 8.97 6.51 4.54
C THR A 102 10.44 6.38 4.88
N GLY A 103 11.28 7.24 4.28
CA GLY A 103 12.70 7.35 4.61
C GLY A 103 12.96 8.18 5.87
N ALA A 104 12.06 9.11 6.16
CA ALA A 104 12.26 10.16 7.15
C ALA A 104 11.59 9.89 8.52
N GLY A 105 11.14 8.66 8.74
CA GLY A 105 10.44 8.30 9.95
C GLY A 105 11.35 7.89 11.13
N GLY A 106 10.70 7.54 12.25
CA GLY A 106 11.33 7.13 13.51
C GLY A 106 10.29 6.54 14.47
N PRO A 107 10.69 6.12 15.69
CA PRO A 107 9.79 5.43 16.62
C PRO A 107 8.52 6.22 16.96
N GLY A 108 8.61 7.55 17.08
CA GLY A 108 7.46 8.41 17.33
C GLY A 108 6.45 8.41 16.17
N ILE A 109 6.93 8.57 14.94
CA ILE A 109 6.10 8.55 13.72
C ILE A 109 5.49 7.17 13.51
N ALA A 110 6.25 6.10 13.72
CA ALA A 110 5.74 4.73 13.61
C ALA A 110 4.61 4.47 14.61
N LYS A 111 4.80 4.87 15.88
CA LYS A 111 3.79 4.74 16.92
C LYS A 111 2.52 5.53 16.58
N GLU A 112 2.68 6.76 16.10
CA GLU A 112 1.54 7.60 15.77
C GLU A 112 0.77 7.04 14.56
N ALA A 113 1.46 6.66 13.48
CA ALA A 113 0.83 6.07 12.30
C ALA A 113 0.00 4.82 12.65
N LEU A 114 0.56 3.89 13.44
CA LEU A 114 -0.16 2.69 13.87
C LEU A 114 -1.35 3.03 14.76
N LYS A 115 -1.21 4.01 15.66
CA LYS A 115 -2.30 4.47 16.52
C LYS A 115 -3.45 5.08 15.71
N GLN A 116 -3.13 5.80 14.64
CA GLN A 116 -4.11 6.38 13.71
C GLN A 116 -4.66 5.36 12.70
N GLY A 117 -4.29 4.09 12.83
CA GLY A 117 -4.88 2.99 12.07
C GLY A 117 -4.14 2.66 10.77
N ALA A 118 -2.86 3.02 10.62
CA ALA A 118 -2.03 2.44 9.56
C ALA A 118 -1.90 0.93 9.79
N ASP A 119 -2.05 0.14 8.73
CA ASP A 119 -1.94 -1.31 8.82
C ASP A 119 -0.48 -1.77 8.90
N ARG A 120 0.43 -1.00 8.27
CA ARG A 120 1.88 -1.22 8.34
C ARG A 120 2.64 0.10 8.31
N TYR A 121 3.81 0.08 8.95
CA TYR A 121 4.83 1.11 8.85
C TYR A 121 6.12 0.47 8.35
N ILE A 122 6.68 0.99 7.25
CA ILE A 122 7.88 0.45 6.61
C ILE A 122 8.86 1.60 6.34
N THR A 123 10.14 1.38 6.63
CA THR A 123 11.18 2.39 6.38
C THR A 123 11.81 2.24 4.99
N LYS A 124 11.94 3.35 4.26
CA LYS A 124 12.72 3.45 3.01
C LYS A 124 14.21 3.63 3.32
N ARG A 125 14.83 2.63 3.94
CA ARG A 125 16.25 2.69 4.33
C ARG A 125 17.00 1.46 3.85
N GLY A 126 18.16 1.72 3.23
CA GLY A 126 19.06 0.69 2.72
C GLY A 126 18.82 0.38 1.25
N ASP A 127 19.01 -0.87 0.87
CA ASP A 127 18.88 -1.34 -0.51
C ASP A 127 17.42 -1.26 -1.01
N PRO A 128 17.14 -0.55 -2.12
CA PRO A 128 15.83 -0.50 -2.77
C PRO A 128 15.17 -1.87 -3.00
N ALA A 129 15.94 -2.90 -3.35
CA ALA A 129 15.41 -4.25 -3.55
C ALA A 129 14.85 -4.82 -2.25
N VAL A 130 15.59 -4.67 -1.15
CA VAL A 130 15.21 -5.22 0.16
C VAL A 130 13.97 -4.51 0.72
N GLN A 131 13.91 -3.18 0.63
CA GLN A 131 12.74 -2.44 1.10
C GLN A 131 11.50 -2.71 0.25
N CYS A 132 11.64 -2.84 -1.07
CA CYS A 132 10.51 -3.14 -1.96
C CYS A 132 10.04 -4.59 -1.80
N HIS A 133 10.93 -5.54 -1.51
CA HIS A 133 10.53 -6.90 -1.14
C HIS A 133 9.64 -6.89 0.11
N LYS A 134 10.05 -6.19 1.17
CA LYS A 134 9.25 -6.04 2.40
C LYS A 134 7.89 -5.39 2.13
N LEU A 135 7.89 -4.37 1.28
CA LEU A 135 6.68 -3.67 0.87
C LEU A 135 5.75 -4.59 0.07
N ALA A 136 6.26 -5.38 -0.87
CA ALA A 136 5.50 -6.35 -1.63
C ALA A 136 4.85 -7.40 -0.72
N VAL A 137 5.61 -8.00 0.21
CA VAL A 137 5.07 -8.95 1.20
C VAL A 137 3.91 -8.32 1.97
N ALA A 138 4.09 -7.11 2.48
CA ALA A 138 3.04 -6.42 3.23
C ALA A 138 1.79 -6.11 2.39
N ILE A 139 1.95 -5.72 1.11
CA ILE A 139 0.84 -5.52 0.19
C ILE A 139 0.02 -6.81 0.05
N TYR A 140 0.69 -7.94 -0.24
CA TYR A 140 -0.01 -9.21 -0.42
C TYR A 140 -0.71 -9.67 0.84
N GLU A 141 -0.03 -9.63 2.00
CA GLU A 141 -0.63 -10.04 3.28
C GLU A 141 -1.92 -9.26 3.55
N LEU A 142 -1.85 -7.92 3.51
CA LEU A 142 -3.00 -7.06 3.81
C LEU A 142 -4.16 -7.23 2.83
N VAL A 143 -3.85 -7.30 1.53
CA VAL A 143 -4.89 -7.40 0.50
C VAL A 143 -5.56 -8.77 0.54
N LEU A 144 -4.79 -9.84 0.74
CA LEU A 144 -5.34 -11.19 0.84
C LEU A 144 -6.18 -11.38 2.11
N GLU A 145 -5.73 -10.87 3.26
CA GLU A 145 -6.51 -10.85 4.50
C GLU A 145 -7.85 -10.14 4.27
N ARG A 146 -7.82 -8.92 3.72
CA ARG A 146 -9.02 -8.14 3.42
C ARG A 146 -9.96 -8.84 2.43
N ARG A 147 -9.44 -9.44 1.36
CA ARG A 147 -10.26 -10.18 0.38
C ARG A 147 -10.95 -11.38 1.04
N LYS A 148 -10.27 -12.08 1.95
CA LYS A 148 -10.86 -13.19 2.72
C LYS A 148 -11.99 -12.70 3.63
N GLU A 149 -11.77 -11.61 4.37
CA GLU A 149 -12.79 -11.01 5.24
C GLU A 149 -14.05 -10.62 4.47
N ILE A 150 -13.89 -9.95 3.32
CA ILE A 150 -15.00 -9.56 2.46
C ILE A 150 -15.76 -10.79 1.93
N ALA A 151 -15.04 -11.85 1.52
CA ALA A 151 -15.65 -13.08 1.05
C ALA A 151 -16.45 -13.79 2.16
N MET A 152 -15.91 -13.83 3.39
CA MET A 152 -16.62 -14.39 4.55
C MET A 152 -17.91 -13.63 4.86
N ILE A 153 -17.89 -12.29 4.83
CA ILE A 153 -19.08 -11.47 5.09
C ILE A 153 -20.16 -11.71 4.02
N LYS A 154 -19.77 -11.85 2.75
CA LYS A 154 -20.71 -12.11 1.65
C LYS A 154 -21.39 -13.47 1.79
N ASN A 155 -20.63 -14.51 2.14
CA ASN A 155 -21.14 -15.87 2.27
C ASN A 155 -22.09 -16.07 3.48
N HIS A 156 -21.95 -15.27 4.55
CA HIS A 156 -22.85 -15.33 5.72
C HIS A 156 -24.15 -14.53 5.53
N ARG A 157 -24.29 -13.76 4.44
CA ARG A 157 -25.50 -12.97 4.12
C ARG A 157 -26.38 -13.60 3.04
N THR A 158 -25.96 -14.73 2.49
CA THR A 158 -26.73 -15.62 1.59
C THR A 158 -27.27 -16.81 2.35
#